data_AF-A0A1I6JFG4-F1
#
_entry.id   AF-A0A1I6JFG4-F1
#
_cell.length_a   1.000
_cell.length_b   1.000
_cell.length_c   1.000
_cell.angle_alpha   90.00
_cell.angle_beta   90.00
_cell.angle_gamma   90.00
#
_symmetry.space_group_name_H-M   'P 1'
#
loop_
_entity.id
_entity.type
_entity.pdbx_description
1 polymer ?
#
loop_
_entity_poly.entity_id
_entity_poly.type
_entity_poly.pdbx_seq_one_letter_code
_entity_poly.pdbx_strand_id
1 'polypeptide(L)'
;MNLETLAMNYYEKKKESILDIMERHPYNYYTFIDYEQNEAGGARSFISYALREMNLPEEIRNAVDAIEKDFSQFIFIKLNEQRQVSNYLFQYSLARNMQKIIAKPTDEQVPMLNFFQKNLKDAETQMHILKESLPESFDLNKVAAYYEVWEQDYRKTQEKQRRNELKKLEEDMEQDY
;
A
#
# COMPACT_ATOMS: atom_id res chain seq x y z
N MET A 1 -31.08 16.86 9.06
CA MET A 1 -29.88 16.11 9.46
C MET A 1 -28.73 17.12 9.50
N ASN A 2 -28.02 17.28 10.64
CA ASN A 2 -26.98 18.31 10.76
C ASN A 2 -25.65 17.82 10.14
N LEU A 3 -24.73 18.74 9.85
CA LEU A 3 -23.45 18.46 9.19
C LEU A 3 -22.59 17.47 10.02
N GLU A 4 -22.65 17.58 11.35
CA GLU A 4 -22.01 16.67 12.30
C GLU A 4 -22.52 15.24 12.14
N THR A 5 -23.83 15.05 11.96
CA THR A 5 -24.45 13.75 11.68
C THR A 5 -24.02 13.20 10.31
N LEU A 6 -23.86 14.08 9.32
CA LEU A 6 -23.47 13.69 7.96
C LEU A 6 -22.00 13.30 7.89
N ALA A 7 -21.13 14.04 8.58
CA ALA A 7 -19.71 13.76 8.75
C ALA A 7 -19.49 12.50 9.60
N MET A 8 -20.20 12.33 10.72
CA MET A 8 -20.12 11.13 11.56
C MET A 8 -20.64 9.89 10.84
N ASN A 9 -21.77 9.98 10.11
CA ASN A 9 -22.26 8.86 9.31
C ASN A 9 -21.30 8.50 8.17
N TYR A 10 -20.67 9.49 7.53
CA TYR A 10 -19.69 9.23 6.48
C TYR A 10 -18.40 8.64 7.07
N TYR A 11 -17.93 9.15 8.22
CA TYR A 11 -16.79 8.62 8.97
C TYR A 11 -17.02 7.18 9.42
N GLU A 12 -18.15 6.86 10.07
CA GLU A 12 -18.45 5.48 10.50
C GLU A 12 -18.57 4.53 9.30
N LYS A 13 -19.24 4.96 8.22
CA LYS A 13 -19.36 4.16 6.99
C LYS A 13 -18.02 3.94 6.28
N LYS A 14 -17.12 4.94 6.30
CA LYS A 14 -15.78 4.83 5.72
C LYS A 14 -14.79 4.10 6.62
N LYS A 15 -14.94 4.21 7.94
CA LYS A 15 -14.20 3.44 8.95
C LYS A 15 -14.52 1.96 8.82
N GLU A 16 -15.79 1.57 8.70
CA GLU A 16 -16.17 0.18 8.39
C GLU A 16 -15.59 -0.28 7.05
N SER A 17 -15.59 0.55 6.02
CA SER A 17 -15.02 0.19 4.71
C SER A 17 -13.49 0.04 4.76
N ILE A 18 -12.80 0.89 5.52
CA ILE A 18 -11.35 0.80 5.76
C ILE A 18 -11.03 -0.42 6.61
N LEU A 19 -11.83 -0.70 7.64
CA LEU A 19 -11.71 -1.91 8.46
C LEU A 19 -11.97 -3.18 7.64
N ASP A 20 -12.94 -3.18 6.72
CA ASP A 20 -13.21 -4.30 5.79
C ASP A 20 -12.06 -4.51 4.79
N ILE A 21 -11.45 -3.44 4.27
CA ILE A 21 -10.23 -3.53 3.45
C ILE A 21 -9.05 -4.05 4.30
N MET A 22 -8.93 -3.61 5.55
CA MET A 22 -7.92 -4.10 6.49
C MET A 22 -8.18 -5.54 6.92
N GLU A 23 -9.43 -6.00 6.99
CA GLU A 23 -9.76 -7.40 7.31
C GLU A 23 -9.50 -8.32 6.11
N ARG A 24 -9.84 -7.87 4.89
CA ARG A 24 -9.67 -8.66 3.67
C ARG A 24 -8.24 -8.63 3.13
N HIS A 25 -7.54 -7.51 3.30
CA HIS A 25 -6.22 -7.24 2.76
C HIS A 25 -5.35 -6.44 3.74
N PRO A 26 -5.07 -6.98 4.94
CA PRO A 26 -4.46 -6.22 6.04
C PRO A 26 -3.11 -5.58 5.72
N TYR A 27 -2.44 -6.03 4.65
CA TYR A 27 -1.05 -5.65 4.33
C TYR A 27 -0.81 -5.37 2.85
N ASN A 28 -1.82 -4.86 2.13
CA ASN A 28 -1.70 -4.52 0.71
C ASN A 28 -1.54 -3.02 0.47
N TYR A 29 -0.28 -2.57 0.40
CA TYR A 29 0.09 -1.18 0.17
C TYR A 29 -0.41 -0.61 -1.17
N TYR A 30 -0.44 -1.41 -2.25
CA TYR A 30 -0.84 -0.91 -3.57
C TYR A 30 -2.35 -0.73 -3.69
N THR A 31 -3.15 -1.68 -3.18
CA THR A 31 -4.60 -1.52 -3.10
C THR A 31 -4.98 -0.41 -2.13
N PHE A 32 -4.23 -0.26 -1.04
CA PHE A 32 -4.43 0.86 -0.12
C PHE A 32 -4.10 2.22 -0.78
N ILE A 33 -3.02 2.32 -1.57
CA ILE A 33 -2.72 3.53 -2.37
C ILE A 33 -3.80 3.79 -3.42
N ASP A 34 -4.22 2.77 -4.18
CA ASP A 34 -5.25 2.93 -5.22
C ASP A 34 -6.58 3.37 -4.59
N TYR A 35 -6.92 2.87 -3.40
CA TYR A 35 -8.06 3.34 -2.61
C TYR A 35 -7.85 4.77 -2.07
N GLU A 36 -6.65 5.12 -1.60
CA GLU A 36 -6.35 6.49 -1.15
C GLU A 36 -6.47 7.48 -2.30
N GLN A 37 -5.89 7.17 -3.45
CA GLN A 37 -5.90 8.01 -4.64
C GLN A 37 -7.29 8.15 -5.26
N ASN A 38 -8.09 7.08 -5.27
CA ASN A 38 -9.39 7.09 -5.95
C ASN A 38 -10.60 7.36 -5.03
N GLU A 39 -10.59 6.88 -3.78
CA GLU A 39 -11.73 7.00 -2.86
C GLU A 39 -11.49 7.97 -1.69
N ALA A 40 -10.32 7.93 -1.03
CA ALA A 40 -10.00 8.88 0.04
C ALA A 40 -9.72 10.29 -0.51
N GLY A 41 -9.11 10.39 -1.69
CA GLY A 41 -8.96 11.62 -2.47
C GLY A 41 -10.31 12.26 -2.80
N GLY A 42 -11.35 11.44 -3.02
CA GLY A 42 -12.74 11.89 -3.19
C GLY A 42 -13.34 12.46 -1.90
N ALA A 43 -13.11 11.82 -0.76
CA ALA A 43 -13.54 12.32 0.55
C ALA A 43 -12.85 13.63 0.94
N ARG A 44 -11.53 13.72 0.73
CA ARG A 44 -10.75 14.94 0.95
C ARG A 44 -11.21 16.07 0.05
N SER A 45 -11.43 15.76 -1.23
CA SER A 45 -11.95 16.73 -2.20
C SER A 45 -13.36 17.22 -1.84
N PHE A 46 -14.23 16.36 -1.31
CA PHE A 46 -15.56 16.74 -0.82
C PHE A 46 -15.50 17.62 0.44
N ILE A 47 -14.65 17.29 1.41
CA ILE A 47 -14.44 18.09 2.63
C ILE A 47 -13.85 19.46 2.27
N SER A 48 -12.80 19.50 1.45
CA SER A 48 -12.20 20.76 0.98
C SER A 48 -13.18 21.59 0.13
N TYR A 49 -14.05 20.97 -0.66
CA TYR A 49 -15.13 21.66 -1.38
C TYR A 49 -16.16 22.27 -0.42
N ALA A 50 -16.63 21.50 0.57
CA ALA A 50 -17.59 21.98 1.57
C ALA A 50 -17.01 23.15 2.40
N LEU A 51 -15.72 23.10 2.74
CA LEU A 51 -15.01 24.19 3.44
C LEU A 51 -14.88 25.48 2.61
N ARG A 52 -14.76 25.37 1.28
CA ARG A 52 -14.60 26.52 0.38
C ARG A 52 -15.93 27.15 -0.03
N GLU A 53 -16.93 26.33 -0.31
CA GLU A 53 -18.20 26.78 -0.92
C GLU A 53 -19.32 27.04 0.10
N MET A 54 -19.21 26.54 1.34
CA MET A 54 -20.21 26.79 2.38
C MET A 54 -19.74 27.88 3.34
N ASN A 55 -20.59 28.90 3.56
CA ASN A 55 -20.42 29.93 4.59
C ASN A 55 -20.65 29.31 5.99
N LEU A 56 -19.70 28.49 6.43
CA LEU A 56 -19.72 27.83 7.73
C LEU A 56 -19.31 28.83 8.84
N PRO A 57 -19.97 28.79 10.01
CA PRO A 57 -19.49 29.45 11.22
C PRO A 57 -18.04 29.06 11.53
N GLU A 58 -17.27 30.00 12.07
CA GLU A 58 -15.82 29.84 12.28
C GLU A 58 -15.46 28.68 13.21
N GLU A 59 -16.28 28.42 14.22
CA GLU A 59 -16.14 27.27 15.14
C GLU A 59 -16.29 25.93 14.42
N ILE A 60 -17.21 25.85 13.45
CA ILE A 60 -17.45 24.65 12.64
C ILE A 60 -16.32 24.48 11.63
N ARG A 61 -15.85 25.57 11.03
CA ARG A 61 -14.70 25.57 10.12
C ARG A 61 -13.44 25.02 10.82
N ASN A 62 -13.15 25.50 12.03
CA ASN A 62 -12.01 25.05 12.81
C ASN A 62 -12.12 23.56 13.20
N ALA A 63 -13.31 23.07 13.53
CA ALA A 63 -13.53 21.66 13.85
C ALA A 63 -13.33 20.76 12.63
N VAL A 64 -13.83 21.15 11.46
CA VAL A 64 -13.67 20.40 10.20
C VAL A 64 -12.22 20.41 9.73
N ASP A 65 -11.50 21.52 9.85
CA ASP A 65 -10.06 21.61 9.55
C ASP A 65 -9.23 20.69 10.45
N ALA A 66 -9.57 20.60 11.75
CA ALA A 66 -8.93 19.67 12.67
C ALA A 66 -9.17 18.21 12.27
N ILE A 67 -10.40 17.87 11.88
CA ILE A 67 -10.77 16.53 11.39
C ILE A 67 -10.02 16.19 10.10
N GLU A 68 -9.90 17.11 9.13
CA GLU A 68 -9.15 16.88 7.89
C GLU A 68 -7.67 16.60 8.19
N LYS A 69 -7.09 17.37 9.13
CA LYS A 69 -5.69 17.22 9.52
C LYS A 69 -5.43 15.88 10.21
N ASP A 70 -6.26 15.52 11.19
CA ASP A 70 -6.15 14.26 11.92
C ASP A 70 -6.34 13.06 10.99
N PHE A 71 -7.32 13.14 10.07
CA PHE A 71 -7.54 12.13 9.05
C PHE A 71 -6.34 12.00 8.11
N SER A 72 -5.79 13.11 7.62
CA SER A 72 -4.61 13.11 6.77
C SER A 72 -3.39 12.51 7.46
N GLN A 73 -3.18 12.83 8.74
CA GLN A 73 -2.09 12.28 9.54
C GLN A 73 -2.28 10.79 9.80
N PHE A 74 -3.50 10.35 10.09
CA PHE A 74 -3.83 8.93 10.24
C PHE A 74 -3.54 8.15 8.96
N ILE A 75 -3.99 8.65 7.80
CA ILE A 75 -3.74 8.03 6.49
C ILE A 75 -2.23 7.96 6.22
N PHE A 76 -1.49 9.04 6.49
CA PHE A 76 -0.03 9.05 6.32
C PHE A 76 0.67 7.99 7.18
N ILE A 77 0.31 7.88 8.46
CA ILE A 77 0.85 6.85 9.36
C ILE A 77 0.55 5.46 8.81
N LYS A 78 -0.71 5.20 8.41
CA LYS A 78 -1.11 3.90 7.86
C LYS A 78 -0.42 3.57 6.55
N LEU A 79 -0.23 4.53 5.65
CA LEU A 79 0.55 4.35 4.42
C LEU A 79 1.98 3.92 4.74
N ASN A 80 2.61 4.57 5.73
CA ASN A 80 3.97 4.25 6.11
C ASN A 80 4.08 2.84 6.73
N GLU A 81 3.14 2.48 7.62
CA GLU A 81 3.04 1.13 8.18
C GLU A 81 2.89 0.07 7.08
N GLN A 82 1.98 0.30 6.13
CA GLN A 82 1.73 -0.60 4.99
C GLN A 82 2.96 -0.76 4.08
N ARG A 83 3.70 0.34 3.87
CA ARG A 83 4.97 0.32 3.12
C ARG A 83 6.03 -0.53 3.80
N GLN A 84 6.18 -0.38 5.12
CA GLN A 84 7.15 -1.16 5.90
C GLN A 84 6.84 -2.66 5.84
N VAL A 85 5.56 -3.03 6.01
CA VAL A 85 5.13 -4.43 5.88
C VAL A 85 5.35 -4.97 4.47
N SER A 86 5.01 -4.20 3.43
CA SER A 86 5.23 -4.61 2.04
C SER A 86 6.70 -4.82 1.72
N ASN A 87 7.58 -3.95 2.22
CA ASN A 87 9.02 -4.13 2.09
C ASN A 87 9.48 -5.41 2.79
N TYR A 88 8.97 -5.70 3.98
CA TYR A 88 9.30 -6.93 4.69
C TYR A 88 8.85 -8.19 3.91
N LEU A 89 7.61 -8.21 3.41
CA LEU A 89 7.08 -9.32 2.61
C LEU A 89 7.86 -9.51 1.30
N PHE A 90 8.33 -8.43 0.68
CA PHE A 90 9.23 -8.50 -0.47
C PHE A 90 10.57 -9.17 -0.12
N GLN A 91 11.22 -8.76 0.97
CA GLN A 91 12.49 -9.38 1.39
C GLN A 91 12.30 -10.85 1.79
N TYR A 92 11.18 -11.18 2.46
CA TYR A 92 10.79 -12.55 2.74
C TYR A 92 10.62 -13.39 1.47
N SER A 93 9.95 -12.85 0.44
CA SER A 93 9.82 -13.49 -0.87
C SER A 93 11.17 -13.75 -1.51
N LEU A 94 12.02 -12.73 -1.54
CA LEU A 94 13.35 -12.80 -2.14
C LEU A 94 14.17 -13.88 -1.45
N ALA A 95 14.25 -13.87 -0.12
CA ALA A 95 14.97 -14.87 0.65
C ALA A 95 14.44 -16.29 0.37
N ARG A 96 13.11 -16.49 0.39
CA ARG A 96 12.49 -17.79 0.10
C ARG A 96 12.80 -18.30 -1.31
N ASN A 97 12.78 -17.42 -2.31
CA ASN A 97 13.07 -17.77 -3.69
C ASN A 97 14.57 -18.09 -3.89
N MET A 98 15.46 -17.31 -3.28
CA MET A 98 16.90 -17.59 -3.29
C MET A 98 17.21 -18.94 -2.63
N GLN A 99 16.60 -19.24 -1.49
CA GLN A 99 16.74 -20.55 -0.81
C GLN A 99 16.31 -21.71 -1.71
N LYS A 100 15.19 -21.58 -2.45
CA LYS A 100 14.74 -22.62 -3.39
C LYS A 100 15.75 -22.85 -4.51
N ILE A 101 16.25 -21.77 -5.11
CA ILE A 101 17.25 -21.84 -6.20
C ILE A 101 18.54 -22.47 -5.69
N ILE A 102 19.02 -22.07 -4.52
CA ILE A 102 20.24 -22.63 -3.91
C ILE A 102 20.07 -24.11 -3.57
N ALA A 103 18.90 -24.50 -3.06
CA ALA A 103 18.62 -25.89 -2.68
C ALA A 103 18.51 -26.83 -3.89
N LYS A 104 18.00 -26.33 -5.02
CA LYS A 104 17.83 -27.10 -6.27
C LYS A 104 18.09 -26.21 -7.50
N PRO A 105 19.36 -25.91 -7.81
CA PRO A 105 19.69 -25.06 -8.95
C PRO A 105 19.52 -25.82 -10.26
N THR A 106 19.09 -25.11 -11.32
CA THR A 106 19.20 -25.62 -12.70
C THR A 106 20.64 -25.47 -13.21
N ASP A 107 21.00 -26.18 -14.28
CA ASP A 107 22.35 -26.10 -14.89
C ASP A 107 22.74 -24.65 -15.27
N GLU A 108 21.78 -23.87 -15.75
CA GLU A 108 21.95 -22.44 -16.07
C GLU A 108 22.17 -21.56 -14.84
N GLN A 109 21.70 -22.00 -13.66
CA GLN A 109 21.79 -21.26 -12.40
C GLN A 109 23.04 -21.60 -11.59
N VAL A 110 23.69 -22.75 -11.84
CA VAL A 110 24.90 -23.19 -11.14
C VAL A 110 26.01 -22.12 -11.14
N PRO A 111 26.33 -21.45 -12.27
CA PRO A 111 27.35 -20.40 -12.30
C PRO A 111 26.98 -19.16 -11.45
N MET A 112 25.70 -18.96 -11.14
CA MET A 112 25.18 -17.80 -10.41
C MET A 112 24.92 -18.07 -8.92
N LEU A 113 25.29 -19.25 -8.39
CA LEU A 113 25.02 -19.62 -6.99
C LEU A 113 25.60 -18.63 -5.97
N ASN A 114 26.82 -18.13 -6.20
CA ASN A 114 27.43 -17.13 -5.32
C ASN A 114 26.61 -15.83 -5.27
N PHE A 115 26.01 -15.43 -6.38
CA PHE A 115 25.12 -14.26 -6.44
C PHE A 115 23.84 -14.50 -5.64
N PHE A 116 23.21 -15.68 -5.80
CA PHE A 116 22.00 -16.03 -5.04
C PHE A 116 22.26 -16.14 -3.53
N GLN A 117 23.40 -16.70 -3.12
CA GLN A 117 23.81 -16.77 -1.71
C GLN A 117 24.04 -15.39 -1.10
N LYS A 118 24.70 -14.49 -1.84
CA LYS A 118 24.87 -13.10 -1.41
C LYS A 118 23.51 -12.42 -1.23
N ASN A 119 22.64 -12.51 -2.23
CA ASN A 119 21.31 -11.88 -2.17
C ASN A 119 20.43 -12.46 -1.06
N LEU A 120 20.54 -13.76 -0.76
CA LEU A 120 19.86 -14.36 0.38
C LEU A 120 20.28 -13.69 1.69
N LYS A 121 21.59 -13.53 1.91
CA LYS A 121 22.12 -12.89 3.11
C LYS A 121 21.70 -11.43 3.21
N ASP A 122 21.73 -10.70 2.10
CA ASP A 122 21.31 -9.30 2.04
C ASP A 122 19.81 -9.18 2.37
N ALA A 123 18.97 -10.06 1.82
CA ALA A 123 17.54 -10.10 2.11
C ALA A 123 17.24 -10.43 3.58
N GLU A 124 17.91 -11.44 4.15
CA GLU A 124 17.76 -11.79 5.57
C GLU A 124 18.19 -10.65 6.50
N THR A 125 19.25 -9.91 6.14
CA THR A 125 19.68 -8.72 6.87
C THR A 125 18.63 -7.62 6.81
N GLN A 126 18.07 -7.34 5.64
CA GLN A 126 17.00 -6.35 5.49
C GLN A 126 15.72 -6.77 6.22
N MET A 127 15.36 -8.05 6.20
CA MET A 127 14.24 -8.56 6.99
C MET A 127 14.45 -8.33 8.49
N HIS A 128 15.67 -8.56 9.00
CA HIS A 128 15.99 -8.34 10.40
C HIS A 128 15.82 -6.87 10.80
N ILE A 129 16.36 -5.94 10.00
CA ILE A 129 16.21 -4.49 10.20
C ILE A 129 14.74 -4.08 10.14
N LEU A 130 14.02 -4.53 9.11
CA LEU A 130 12.62 -4.16 8.91
C LEU A 130 11.73 -4.66 10.04
N LYS A 131 12.01 -5.85 10.59
CA LYS A 131 11.22 -6.47 11.66
C LYS A 131 11.05 -5.56 12.88
N GLU A 132 12.08 -4.79 13.24
CA GLU A 132 12.02 -3.84 14.36
C GLU A 132 11.16 -2.60 14.07
N SER A 133 10.96 -2.29 12.79
CA SER A 133 10.16 -1.16 12.32
C SER A 133 8.73 -1.53 11.95
N LEU A 134 8.34 -2.81 12.08
CA LEU A 134 7.00 -3.24 11.73
C LEU A 134 5.97 -2.80 12.77
N PRO A 135 4.73 -2.50 12.35
CA PRO A 135 3.65 -2.20 13.28
C PRO A 135 3.45 -3.34 14.27
N GLU A 136 3.14 -3.04 15.53
CA GLU A 136 2.83 -4.06 16.55
C GLU A 136 1.67 -4.97 16.15
N SER A 137 0.76 -4.47 15.30
CA SER A 137 -0.36 -5.22 14.74
C SER A 137 0.05 -6.21 13.65
N PHE A 138 1.30 -6.23 13.19
CA PHE A 138 1.78 -7.16 12.18
C PHE A 138 2.11 -8.54 12.80
N ASP A 139 1.28 -9.53 12.47
CA ASP A 139 1.48 -10.90 12.97
C ASP A 139 2.48 -11.68 12.10
N LEU A 140 3.71 -11.79 12.60
CA LEU A 140 4.77 -12.55 11.95
C LEU A 140 4.43 -14.04 11.77
N ASN A 141 3.54 -14.62 12.58
CA ASN A 141 3.15 -16.02 12.45
C ASN A 141 2.26 -16.27 11.23
N LYS A 142 1.64 -15.22 10.68
CA LYS A 142 0.74 -15.30 9.52
C LYS A 142 1.40 -14.85 8.21
N VAL A 143 2.71 -14.57 8.23
CA VAL A 143 3.48 -14.06 7.08
C VAL A 143 3.25 -14.85 5.80
N ALA A 144 3.17 -16.19 5.86
CA ALA A 144 2.98 -17.02 4.67
C ALA A 144 1.64 -16.74 3.94
N ALA A 145 0.56 -16.52 4.69
CA ALA A 145 -0.75 -16.22 4.13
C ALA A 145 -0.79 -14.79 3.55
N TYR A 146 -0.18 -13.83 4.25
CA TYR A 146 -0.08 -12.44 3.75
C TYR A 146 0.80 -12.33 2.52
N TYR A 147 1.87 -13.09 2.47
CA TYR A 147 2.74 -13.17 1.31
C TYR A 147 1.98 -13.60 0.06
N GLU A 148 1.11 -14.62 0.15
CA GLU A 148 0.34 -15.11 -1.01
C GLU A 148 -0.58 -14.03 -1.58
N VAL A 149 -1.30 -13.32 -0.71
CA VAL A 149 -2.17 -12.20 -1.12
C VAL A 149 -1.34 -11.06 -1.73
N TRP A 150 -0.27 -10.65 -1.05
CA TRP A 150 0.63 -9.59 -1.52
C TRP A 150 1.25 -9.93 -2.88
N GLU A 151 1.71 -11.17 -3.08
CA GLU A 151 2.34 -11.59 -4.33
C GLU A 151 1.35 -11.53 -5.51
N GLN A 152 0.11 -11.97 -5.30
CA GLN A 152 -0.93 -11.89 -6.33
C GLN A 152 -1.20 -10.45 -6.76
N ASP A 153 -1.30 -9.53 -5.81
CA ASP A 153 -1.63 -8.14 -6.10
C ASP A 153 -0.42 -7.34 -6.63
N TYR A 154 0.79 -7.67 -6.17
CA TYR A 154 2.02 -7.15 -6.76
C TYR A 154 2.12 -7.52 -8.24
N ARG A 155 1.82 -8.78 -8.60
CA ARG A 155 1.80 -9.24 -10.01
C ARG A 155 0.75 -8.48 -10.85
N LYS A 156 -0.45 -8.26 -10.33
CA LYS A 156 -1.48 -7.44 -11.02
C LYS A 156 -1.01 -6.01 -11.25
N THR A 157 -0.32 -5.43 -10.27
CA THR A 157 0.19 -4.06 -10.35
C THR A 157 1.31 -3.94 -11.38
N GLN A 158 2.27 -4.87 -11.39
CA GLN A 158 3.33 -4.94 -12.40
C GLN A 158 2.74 -5.08 -13.82
N GLU A 159 1.70 -5.89 -13.97
CA GLU A 159 0.99 -6.05 -15.24
C GLU A 159 0.27 -4.75 -15.67
N LYS A 160 -0.36 -4.02 -14.73
CA LYS A 160 -0.96 -2.70 -14.99
C LYS A 160 0.10 -1.68 -15.42
N GLN A 161 1.25 -1.64 -14.73
CA GLN A 161 2.38 -0.76 -15.09
C GLN A 161 2.90 -1.06 -16.49
N ARG A 162 3.15 -2.34 -16.79
CA ARG A 162 3.59 -2.79 -18.13
C ARG A 162 2.62 -2.35 -19.22
N ARG A 163 1.30 -2.48 -18.99
CA ARG A 163 0.28 -2.02 -19.95
C ARG A 163 0.30 -0.51 -20.15
N ASN A 164 0.47 0.27 -19.07
CA ASN A 164 0.54 1.72 -19.16
C ASN A 164 1.81 2.19 -19.90
N GLU A 165 2.95 1.54 -19.64
CA GLU A 165 4.21 1.82 -20.36
C GLU A 165 4.08 1.51 -21.85
N LEU A 166 3.48 0.37 -22.20
CA LEU A 166 3.20 0.01 -23.59
C LEU A 166 2.26 1.02 -24.27
N LYS A 167 1.17 1.41 -23.60
CA LYS A 167 0.24 2.41 -24.12
C LYS A 167 0.90 3.76 -24.36
N LYS A 168 1.78 4.18 -23.45
CA LYS A 168 2.54 5.43 -23.61
C LYS A 168 3.50 5.35 -24.80
N LEU A 169 4.20 4.22 -24.96
CA LEU A 169 5.05 3.97 -26.12
C LEU A 169 4.24 4.01 -27.44
N GLU A 170 3.05 3.42 -27.47
CA GLU A 170 2.15 3.45 -28.62
C GLU A 170 1.69 4.88 -28.93
N GLU A 171 1.30 5.67 -27.93
CA GLU A 171 0.92 7.08 -28.08
C GLU A 171 2.09 7.96 -28.55
N ASP A 172 3.29 7.75 -28.02
CA ASP A 172 4.52 8.44 -28.44
C ASP A 172 4.86 8.11 -29.90
N MET A 173 4.62 6.86 -30.33
CA MET A 173 4.83 6.42 -31.73
C MET A 173 3.77 6.97 -32.70
N GLU A 174 2.54 7.20 -32.25
CA GLU A 174 1.48 7.78 -33.08
C GLU A 174 1.62 9.30 -33.28
N GLN A 175 2.30 10.00 -32.37
CA GLN A 175 2.54 11.45 -32.49
C GLN A 175 3.71 11.82 -33.42
N ASP A 176 4.60 10.87 -33.71
CA ASP A 176 5.72 11.03 -34.63
C ASP A 176 5.35 10.73 -36.12
N TYR A 177 4.07 10.42 -36.40
CA TYR A 177 3.47 10.22 -37.73
C TYR A 177 2.44 11.31 -38.09
#